data_AF-A0A3Q0FF62-F1
#
_entry.id   AF-A0A3Q0FF62-F1
#
_cell.length_a   1.000
_cell.length_b   1.000
_cell.length_c   1.000
_cell.angle_alpha   90.00
_cell.angle_beta   90.00
_cell.angle_gamma   90.00
#
_symmetry.space_group_name_H-M   'P 1'
#
loop_
_entity.id
_entity.type
_entity.pdbx_description
1 polymer ?
#
loop_
_entity_poly.entity_id
_entity_poly.type
_entity_poly.pdbx_seq_one_letter_code
_entity_poly.pdbx_strand_id
1 'polypeptide(L)'
;MDRSVKVSGILLFSFAMGPRQCQVCIEALSKYKCPSCYLPYCSLVCYKKHKELPCVKPQPLEVITTAVSESLVEKTLVVDERSEVLQKFQLEAIASSREIRDSLNDKALQDLICRIDSSPNAKDELDKAMAEEAFRLFTDKILSTINS
;
A
#
# COMPACT_ATOMS: atom_id res chain seq x y z
N MET A 1 -44.31 5.70 -36.18
CA MET A 1 -43.13 6.43 -36.68
C MET A 1 -42.57 7.22 -35.51
N ASP A 2 -41.53 6.69 -34.87
CA ASP A 2 -40.13 7.14 -35.03
C ASP A 2 -39.80 8.18 -33.94
N ARG A 3 -38.72 8.11 -33.16
CA ARG A 3 -37.59 7.19 -33.12
C ARG A 3 -36.86 7.42 -31.78
N SER A 4 -36.34 6.35 -31.20
CA SER A 4 -35.35 6.35 -30.11
C SER A 4 -34.21 7.34 -30.33
N VAL A 5 -33.76 8.01 -29.26
CA VAL A 5 -32.36 7.95 -28.81
C VAL A 5 -32.32 8.00 -27.27
N LYS A 6 -31.98 6.86 -26.67
CA LYS A 6 -31.53 6.72 -25.28
C LYS A 6 -30.16 7.38 -25.17
N VAL A 7 -30.01 8.38 -24.32
CA VAL A 7 -28.69 8.84 -23.88
C VAL A 7 -28.49 8.43 -22.43
N SER A 8 -27.78 7.31 -22.31
CA SER A 8 -26.79 6.95 -21.30
C SER A 8 -27.02 7.49 -19.89
N GLY A 9 -27.51 6.60 -19.02
CA GLY A 9 -27.55 6.79 -17.59
C GLY A 9 -26.16 7.08 -17.04
N ILE A 10 -26.02 8.27 -16.47
CA ILE A 10 -24.96 8.56 -15.51
C ILE A 10 -25.44 7.94 -14.20
N LEU A 11 -24.96 6.73 -13.92
CA LEU A 11 -24.95 6.20 -12.55
C LEU A 11 -24.08 7.14 -11.71
N LEU A 12 -24.71 8.14 -11.09
CA LEU A 12 -24.12 8.84 -9.97
C LEU A 12 -24.04 7.83 -8.82
N PHE A 13 -22.89 7.15 -8.75
CA PHE A 13 -22.49 6.32 -7.62
C PHE A 13 -22.53 7.18 -6.35
N SER A 14 -23.69 7.16 -5.71
CA SER A 14 -23.89 7.73 -4.38
C SER A 14 -23.25 6.75 -3.40
N PHE A 15 -21.93 6.86 -3.22
CA PHE A 15 -21.26 6.28 -2.05
C PHE A 15 -21.77 7.02 -0.82
N ALA A 16 -22.88 6.53 -0.25
CA ALA A 16 -23.38 6.96 1.06
C ALA A 16 -22.41 6.48 2.15
N MET A 17 -21.26 7.16 2.24
CA MET A 17 -20.39 7.11 3.41
C MET A 17 -21.14 7.80 4.54
N GLY A 18 -21.48 7.07 5.61
CA GLY A 18 -22.18 7.59 6.79
C GLY A 18 -21.52 8.85 7.38
N PRO A 19 -22.21 9.60 8.27
CA PRO A 19 -21.75 10.90 8.73
C PRO A 19 -20.40 10.76 9.44
N ARG A 20 -19.34 11.24 8.78
CA ARG A 20 -17.99 11.31 9.36
C ARG A 20 -17.87 12.57 10.19
N GLN A 21 -17.01 12.62 11.20
CA GLN A 21 -16.75 13.86 11.93
C GLN A 21 -16.08 14.90 11.01
N CYS A 22 -16.26 16.18 11.33
CA CYS A 22 -15.54 17.26 10.67
C CYS A 22 -14.05 17.13 10.96
N GLN A 23 -13.22 16.96 9.93
CA GLN A 23 -11.77 16.85 10.09
C GLN A 23 -11.07 18.20 10.35
N VAL A 24 -11.83 19.30 10.44
CA VAL A 24 -11.31 20.65 10.71
C VAL A 24 -11.43 21.01 12.18
N CYS A 25 -12.61 20.83 12.77
CA CYS A 25 -12.84 21.13 14.19
C CYS A 25 -12.93 19.88 15.07
N ILE A 26 -13.16 18.68 14.52
CA ILE A 26 -13.33 17.39 15.24
C ILE A 26 -14.55 17.36 16.20
N GLU A 27 -15.18 18.50 16.47
CA GLU A 27 -16.29 18.66 17.44
C GLU A 27 -17.68 18.32 16.87
N ALA A 28 -17.89 18.49 15.56
CA ALA A 28 -19.20 18.36 14.94
C ALA A 28 -19.21 17.31 13.83
N LEU A 29 -20.38 16.74 13.56
CA LEU A 29 -20.58 15.89 12.39
C LEU A 29 -20.38 16.69 11.10
N SER A 30 -19.72 16.07 10.12
CA SER A 30 -19.55 16.66 8.81
C SER A 30 -20.87 16.69 8.04
N LYS A 31 -21.12 17.83 7.41
CA LYS A 31 -22.29 18.06 6.55
C LYS A 31 -21.90 18.13 5.08
N TYR A 32 -20.64 18.48 4.81
CA TYR A 32 -20.12 18.74 3.47
C TYR A 32 -18.74 18.11 3.29
N LYS A 33 -18.28 18.02 2.04
CA LYS A 33 -16.94 17.57 1.67
C LYS A 33 -16.28 18.59 0.74
N CYS A 34 -14.98 18.77 0.88
CA CYS A 34 -14.22 19.65 -0.02
C CYS A 34 -14.12 19.01 -1.42
N PRO A 35 -14.44 19.72 -2.53
CA PRO A 35 -14.32 19.15 -3.88
C PRO A 35 -12.87 18.93 -4.33
N SER A 36 -11.91 19.61 -3.69
CA SER A 36 -10.50 19.54 -4.06
C SER A 36 -9.75 18.40 -3.35
N CYS A 37 -10.04 18.17 -2.06
CA CYS A 37 -9.32 17.19 -1.24
C CYS A 37 -10.22 16.14 -0.55
N TYR A 38 -11.54 16.21 -0.75
CA TYR A 38 -12.55 15.33 -0.14
C TYR A 38 -12.64 15.35 1.39
N LEU A 39 -11.90 16.25 2.06
CA LEU A 39 -11.92 16.41 3.51
C LEU A 39 -13.34 16.77 4.01
N PRO A 40 -13.89 16.03 4.99
CA PRO A 40 -15.22 16.26 5.53
C PRO A 40 -15.25 17.46 6.51
N TYR A 41 -16.24 18.36 6.38
CA TYR A 41 -16.38 19.54 7.24
C TYR A 41 -17.83 19.86 7.64
N CYS A 42 -18.03 20.59 8.75
CA CYS A 42 -19.35 20.87 9.31
C CYS A 42 -20.00 22.19 8.83
N SER A 43 -19.21 23.24 8.55
CA SER A 43 -19.74 24.58 8.25
C SER A 43 -18.82 25.43 7.37
N LEU A 44 -19.33 26.56 6.87
CA LEU A 44 -18.55 27.53 6.09
C LEU A 44 -17.35 28.10 6.86
N VAL A 45 -17.42 28.18 8.18
CA VAL A 45 -16.30 28.60 9.04
C VAL A 45 -15.16 27.58 8.93
N CYS A 46 -15.48 26.28 8.99
CA CYS A 46 -14.49 25.22 8.80
C CYS A 46 -13.98 25.15 7.36
N TYR A 47 -14.80 25.47 6.36
CA TYR A 47 -14.35 25.56 4.97
C TYR A 47 -13.29 26.65 4.77
N LYS A 48 -13.49 27.84 5.33
CA LYS A 48 -12.51 28.94 5.23
C LYS A 48 -11.20 28.59 5.91
N LYS A 49 -11.26 28.08 7.15
CA LYS A 49 -10.08 27.58 7.88
C LYS A 49 -9.33 26.50 7.11
N HIS A 50 -10.05 25.57 6.49
CA HIS A 50 -9.45 24.53 5.65
C HIS A 50 -8.75 25.08 4.40
N LYS A 51 -9.33 26.12 3.77
CA LYS A 51 -8.78 26.73 2.53
C LYS A 51 -7.52 27.57 2.78
N GLU A 52 -7.29 28.02 4.01
CA GLU A 52 -6.07 28.72 4.42
C GLU A 52 -4.86 27.77 4.55
N LEU A 53 -5.10 26.46 4.69
CA LEU A 53 -4.07 25.42 4.61
C LEU A 53 -3.98 24.86 3.18
N PRO A 54 -2.82 24.35 2.71
CA PRO A 54 -2.69 23.84 1.36
C PRO A 54 -3.65 22.66 1.14
N CYS A 55 -4.69 22.93 0.34
CA CYS A 55 -5.72 21.98 -0.06
C CYS A 55 -5.15 21.07 -1.16
N VAL A 56 -4.33 20.09 -0.78
CA VAL A 56 -3.74 19.15 -1.72
C VAL A 56 -4.76 18.06 -2.03
N LYS A 57 -5.01 17.82 -3.32
CA LYS A 57 -5.79 16.66 -3.77
C LYS A 57 -5.08 15.40 -3.26
N PRO A 58 -5.75 14.51 -2.50
CA PRO A 58 -5.14 13.25 -2.15
C PRO A 58 -4.82 12.54 -3.46
N GLN A 59 -3.53 12.36 -3.74
CA GLN A 59 -3.10 11.32 -4.66
C GLN A 59 -3.61 10.00 -4.09
N PRO A 60 -3.94 9.00 -4.91
CA PRO A 60 -4.29 7.68 -4.43
C PRO A 60 -3.07 7.11 -3.67
N LEU A 61 -3.00 7.39 -2.38
CA LEU A 61 -2.03 6.83 -1.46
C LEU A 61 -2.72 5.64 -0.83
N GLU A 62 -2.20 4.48 -1.21
CA GLU A 62 -2.46 3.23 -0.52
C GLU A 62 -2.23 3.42 0.98
N VAL A 63 -3.14 2.81 1.73
CA VAL A 63 -3.35 2.99 3.15
C VAL A 63 -2.09 2.57 3.90
N ILE A 64 -1.34 3.52 4.45
CA ILE A 64 -0.36 3.25 5.52
C ILE A 64 -0.80 4.02 6.77
N THR A 65 -1.51 3.31 7.63
CA THR A 65 -1.76 3.71 9.01
C THR A 65 -0.46 3.66 9.81
N THR A 66 -0.07 4.85 10.29
CA THR A 66 0.63 5.12 11.56
C THR A 66 2.04 4.56 11.78
N ALA A 67 2.99 5.50 11.62
CA ALA A 67 4.07 5.84 12.55
C ALA A 67 5.04 4.72 13.00
N VAL A 68 6.26 4.73 12.46
CA VAL A 68 7.48 5.22 13.14
C VAL A 68 8.47 5.61 12.04
N SER A 69 9.22 6.69 12.30
CA SER A 69 10.31 7.23 11.51
C SER A 69 11.25 6.17 10.96
N GLU A 70 11.45 6.16 9.65
CA GLU A 70 12.76 5.89 9.07
C GLU A 70 12.83 6.50 7.67
N SER A 71 13.91 7.25 7.46
CA SER A 71 14.35 7.78 6.19
C SER A 71 14.72 6.62 5.28
N LEU A 72 13.74 5.98 4.65
CA LEU A 72 14.00 5.00 3.61
C LEU A 72 13.87 5.71 2.26
N VAL A 73 15.03 5.92 1.64
CA VAL A 73 15.14 6.26 0.22
C VAL A 73 14.35 5.21 -0.53
N GLU A 74 13.20 5.61 -1.04
CA GLU A 74 12.33 4.82 -1.89
C GLU A 74 13.15 4.40 -3.12
N LYS A 75 13.75 3.21 -3.06
CA LYS A 75 14.26 2.51 -4.24
C LYS A 75 13.03 2.11 -5.03
N THR A 76 12.53 3.03 -5.85
CA THR A 76 11.46 2.75 -6.81
C THR A 76 12.01 1.74 -7.82
N LEU A 77 11.76 0.46 -7.59
CA LEU A 77 11.98 -0.58 -8.57
C LEU A 77 10.86 -0.46 -9.61
N VAL A 78 11.15 0.25 -10.70
CA VAL A 78 10.27 0.25 -11.88
C VAL A 78 10.46 -1.09 -12.58
N VAL A 79 9.64 -2.07 -12.19
CA VAL A 79 9.62 -3.38 -12.83
C VAL A 79 8.70 -3.28 -14.07
N ASP A 80 9.30 -3.43 -15.26
CA ASP A 80 8.64 -3.30 -16.56
C ASP A 80 7.65 -4.45 -16.84
N GLU A 81 7.81 -5.59 -16.14
CA GLU A 81 7.05 -6.81 -16.39
C GLU A 81 6.34 -7.34 -15.12
N ARG A 82 5.00 -7.45 -15.16
CA ARG A 82 4.20 -7.96 -14.02
C ARG A 82 4.51 -9.42 -13.63
N SER A 83 5.26 -10.14 -14.46
CA SER A 83 5.69 -11.52 -14.22
C SER A 83 6.82 -11.62 -13.19
N GLU A 84 7.58 -10.54 -12.96
CA GLU A 84 8.68 -10.50 -12.00
C GLU A 84 8.24 -10.12 -10.57
N VAL A 85 6.98 -9.70 -10.40
CA VAL A 85 6.41 -9.31 -9.10
C VAL A 85 5.46 -10.39 -8.60
N LEU A 86 5.59 -10.78 -7.33
CA LEU A 86 4.69 -11.74 -6.70
C LEU A 86 3.26 -11.20 -6.61
N GLN A 87 2.29 -12.05 -6.93
CA GLN A 87 0.88 -11.74 -6.78
C GLN A 87 0.42 -11.84 -5.32
N LYS A 88 -0.68 -11.16 -4.99
CA LYS A 88 -1.21 -11.13 -3.62
C LYS A 88 -1.42 -12.53 -3.02
N PHE A 89 -1.97 -13.48 -3.78
CA PHE A 89 -2.21 -14.83 -3.27
C PHE A 89 -0.91 -15.59 -2.96
N GLN A 90 0.18 -15.32 -3.70
CA GLN A 90 1.49 -15.93 -3.45
C GLN A 90 2.10 -15.39 -2.14
N LEU A 91 1.96 -14.10 -1.89
CA LEU A 91 2.36 -13.48 -0.62
C LEU A 91 1.56 -14.05 0.57
N GLU A 92 0.25 -14.25 0.39
CA GLU A 92 -0.61 -14.88 1.40
C GLU A 92 -0.22 -16.35 1.65
N ALA A 93 0.16 -17.11 0.61
CA ALA A 93 0.67 -18.47 0.73
C ALA A 93 1.99 -18.51 1.53
N ILE A 94 2.93 -17.61 1.22
CA ILE A 94 4.19 -17.46 1.97
C ILE A 94 3.90 -17.14 3.45
N ALA A 95 3.00 -16.18 3.73
CA ALA A 95 2.66 -15.76 5.09
C ALA A 95 1.97 -16.86 5.91
N SER A 96 1.24 -17.76 5.24
CA SER A 96 0.53 -18.88 5.87
C SER A 96 1.43 -20.10 6.09
N SER A 97 2.58 -20.19 5.42
CA SER A 97 3.50 -21.30 5.54
C SER A 97 4.24 -21.28 6.87
N ARG A 98 3.99 -22.29 7.71
CA ARG A 98 4.69 -22.44 8.99
C ARG A 98 6.18 -22.67 8.79
N GLU A 99 6.57 -23.47 7.80
CA GLU A 99 7.98 -23.79 7.56
C GLU A 99 8.81 -22.55 7.19
N ILE A 100 8.23 -21.63 6.40
CA ILE A 100 8.89 -20.36 6.04
C ILE A 100 9.00 -19.48 7.29
N ARG A 101 7.92 -19.36 8.07
CA ARG A 101 7.92 -18.58 9.31
C ARG A 101 8.89 -19.13 10.35
N ASP A 102 9.00 -20.45 10.47
CA ASP A 102 9.91 -21.10 11.40
C ASP A 102 11.37 -20.88 10.98
N SER A 103 11.67 -20.95 9.68
CA SER A 103 12.98 -20.56 9.15
C SER A 103 13.33 -19.11 9.48
N LEU A 104 12.35 -18.19 9.46
CA LEU A 104 12.56 -16.79 9.82
C LEU A 104 12.82 -16.56 11.32
N ASN A 105 12.72 -17.55 12.20
CA ASN A 105 13.15 -17.39 13.61
C ASN A 105 14.68 -17.36 13.75
N ASP A 106 15.43 -17.72 12.71
CA ASP A 106 16.89 -17.63 12.69
C ASP A 106 17.34 -16.18 12.51
N LYS A 107 18.12 -15.68 13.48
CA LYS A 107 18.60 -14.29 13.49
C LYS A 107 19.61 -14.00 12.37
N ALA A 108 20.49 -14.93 12.06
CA ALA A 108 21.48 -14.76 10.99
C ALA A 108 20.79 -14.68 9.62
N LEU A 109 19.73 -15.47 9.43
CA LEU A 109 18.90 -15.40 8.22
C LEU A 109 18.19 -14.05 8.08
N GLN A 110 17.58 -13.54 9.16
CA GLN A 110 16.98 -12.20 9.15
C GLN A 110 18.02 -11.12 8.81
N ASP A 111 19.20 -11.20 9.40
CA ASP A 111 20.27 -10.24 9.15
C ASP A 111 20.80 -10.32 7.70
N LEU A 112 20.78 -11.50 7.06
CA LEU A 112 21.03 -11.64 5.62
C LEU A 112 19.96 -10.92 4.79
N ILE A 113 18.69 -11.17 5.08
CA ILE A 113 17.57 -10.54 4.35
C ILE A 113 17.62 -9.02 4.47
N CYS A 114 17.80 -8.49 5.68
CA CYS A 114 17.91 -7.05 5.91
C CYS A 114 19.13 -6.44 5.21
N ARG A 115 20.28 -7.14 5.17
CA ARG A 115 21.46 -6.69 4.43
C ARG A 115 21.20 -6.55 2.94
N ILE A 116 20.53 -7.52 2.32
CA ILE A 116 20.20 -7.48 0.89
C ILE A 116 19.27 -6.30 0.62
N ASP A 117 18.20 -6.16 1.41
CA ASP A 117 17.17 -5.13 1.23
C ASP A 117 17.71 -3.70 1.37
N SER A 118 18.57 -3.48 2.37
CA SER A 118 19.17 -2.17 2.63
C SER A 118 20.39 -1.86 1.76
N SER A 119 20.93 -2.84 1.01
CA SER A 119 22.18 -2.66 0.27
C SER A 119 22.00 -1.79 -0.97
N PRO A 120 22.92 -0.85 -1.27
CA PRO A 120 22.94 -0.18 -2.57
C PRO A 120 23.17 -1.17 -3.73
N ASN A 121 23.93 -2.25 -3.50
CA ASN A 121 24.28 -3.30 -4.45
C ASN A 121 23.59 -4.63 -4.08
N ALA A 122 22.25 -4.65 -4.13
CA ALA A 122 21.45 -5.79 -3.69
C ALA A 122 21.75 -7.10 -4.45
N LYS A 123 22.11 -7.00 -5.74
CA LYS A 123 22.46 -8.17 -6.56
C LYS A 123 23.70 -8.90 -6.03
N ASP A 124 24.77 -8.17 -5.73
CA ASP A 124 26.01 -8.76 -5.22
C ASP A 124 25.83 -9.36 -3.82
N GLU A 125 25.04 -8.70 -2.96
CA GLU A 125 24.72 -9.24 -1.63
C GLU A 125 23.83 -10.48 -1.70
N LEU A 126 22.89 -10.52 -2.66
CA LEU A 126 22.10 -11.72 -2.93
C LEU A 126 22.99 -12.88 -3.38
N ASP A 127 23.91 -12.64 -4.33
CA ASP A 127 24.83 -13.68 -4.82
C ASP A 127 25.69 -14.27 -3.69
N LYS A 128 26.14 -13.44 -2.74
CA LYS A 128 26.82 -13.90 -1.52
C LYS A 128 25.91 -14.71 -0.61
N ALA A 129 24.68 -14.24 -0.38
CA ALA A 129 23.72 -14.92 0.48
C ALA A 129 23.32 -16.30 -0.06
N MET A 130 23.31 -16.50 -1.38
CA MET A 130 23.03 -17.81 -1.99
C MET A 130 24.12 -18.87 -1.68
N ALA A 131 25.32 -18.46 -1.26
CA ALA A 131 26.35 -19.38 -0.78
C ALA A 131 26.02 -19.94 0.62
N GLU A 132 25.24 -19.20 1.42
CA GLU A 132 24.82 -19.61 2.76
C GLU A 132 23.69 -20.64 2.68
N GLU A 133 23.89 -21.81 3.31
CA GLU A 133 22.92 -22.91 3.25
C GLU A 133 21.55 -22.52 3.80
N ALA A 134 21.51 -21.78 4.91
CA ALA A 134 20.26 -21.35 5.54
C ALA A 134 19.40 -20.48 4.61
N PHE A 135 20.03 -19.55 3.88
CA PHE A 135 19.34 -18.65 2.95
C PHE A 135 18.88 -19.39 1.68
N ARG A 136 19.69 -20.32 1.17
CA ARG A 136 19.32 -21.17 0.04
C ARG A 136 18.10 -22.03 0.36
N LEU A 137 18.12 -22.74 1.48
CA LEU A 137 16.98 -23.57 1.92
C LEU A 137 15.72 -22.73 2.15
N PHE A 138 15.86 -21.53 2.69
CA PHE A 138 14.75 -20.58 2.85
C PHE A 138 14.14 -20.18 1.49
N THR A 139 15.00 -19.82 0.53
CA THR A 139 14.56 -19.41 -0.81
C THR A 139 13.90 -20.57 -1.56
N ASP A 140 14.45 -21.77 -1.48
CA ASP A 140 13.87 -22.98 -2.09
C ASP A 140 12.46 -23.26 -1.56
N LYS A 141 12.23 -23.08 -0.25
CA LYS A 141 10.90 -23.21 0.35
C LYS A 141 9.92 -22.16 -0.14
N ILE A 142 10.37 -20.91 -0.27
CA ILE A 142 9.53 -19.84 -0.85
C ILE A 142 9.16 -20.21 -2.28
N LEU A 143 10.13 -20.58 -3.11
CA LEU A 143 9.91 -20.97 -4.50
C LEU A 143 8.97 -22.17 -4.62
N SER A 144 9.10 -23.17 -3.74
CA SER A 144 8.17 -24.30 -3.70
C SER A 144 6.75 -23.89 -3.29
N THR A 145 6.60 -22.88 -2.43
CA THR A 145 5.30 -22.43 -1.94
C THR A 145 4.54 -21.61 -2.98
N ILE A 146 5.25 -20.77 -3.75
CA ILE A 146 4.63 -19.90 -4.76
C ILE A 146 4.36 -20.59 -6.10
N ASN A 147 5.04 -21.71 -6.36
CA ASN A 147 4.88 -22.53 -7.56
C ASN A 147 4.05 -23.81 -7.31
N SER A 148 3.56 -23.97 -6.08
CA SER A 148 2.58 -25.00 -5.70
C SER A 148 1.19 -24.64 -6.19
#